data_AF-A0A820RP81-F1
#
_entry.id   AF-A0A820RP81-F1
#
_cell.length_a   1.000
_cell.length_b   1.000
_cell.length_c   1.000
_cell.angle_alpha   90.00
_cell.angle_beta   90.00
_cell.angle_gamma   90.00
#
_symmetry.space_group_name_H-M   'P 1'
#
loop_
_entity.id
_entity.type
_entity.pdbx_description
1 polymer ?
#
loop_
_entity_poly.entity_id
_entity_poly.type
_entity_poly.pdbx_seq_one_letter_code
_entity_poly.pdbx_strand_id
1 'polypeptide(L)'
;IIRSLTGQRSLLLPRSTFVGSGQWSAHWLGDNAALWSEMKLSLIGLVEFNWFGIPMVGADICGFDQIPTQEMCIRWQQVGAFYPLARNVCPFI
;
A
#
# COMPACT_ATOMS: atom_id res chain seq x y z
N ILE A 1 -4.17 -20.22 -9.42
CA ILE A 1 -3.24 -20.23 -10.58
C ILE A 1 -1.79 -20.03 -10.13
N ILE A 2 -1.40 -18.90 -9.50
CA ILE A 2 0.02 -18.72 -9.12
C ILE A 2 0.52 -19.84 -8.18
N ARG A 3 -0.23 -20.15 -7.12
CA ARG A 3 0.11 -21.27 -6.21
C ARG A 3 0.22 -22.63 -6.90
N SER A 4 -0.59 -22.92 -7.93
CA SER A 4 -0.53 -24.19 -8.66
C SER A 4 0.65 -24.26 -9.62
N LEU A 5 1.15 -23.10 -10.08
CA LEU A 5 2.33 -23.01 -10.95
C LEU A 5 3.64 -23.05 -10.14
N THR A 6 3.67 -22.41 -8.96
CA THR A 6 4.92 -22.28 -8.16
C THR A 6 5.03 -23.29 -7.02
N GLY A 7 3.93 -23.91 -6.60
CA GLY A 7 3.86 -24.76 -5.41
C GLY A 7 4.04 -24.01 -4.09
N GLN A 8 4.15 -22.67 -4.12
CA GLN A 8 4.46 -21.83 -2.96
C GLN A 8 3.32 -20.88 -2.60
N ARG A 9 3.33 -20.35 -1.37
CA ARG A 9 2.42 -19.27 -0.95
C ARG A 9 2.68 -18.04 -1.83
N SER A 10 1.63 -17.51 -2.44
CA SER A 10 1.71 -16.35 -3.32
C SER A 10 1.18 -15.09 -2.62
N LEU A 11 1.71 -13.93 -2.99
CA LEU A 11 1.16 -12.63 -2.66
C LEU A 11 0.42 -12.08 -3.88
N LEU A 12 -0.85 -11.73 -3.69
CA LEU A 12 -1.69 -11.09 -4.71
C LEU A 12 -2.03 -9.68 -4.25
N LEU A 13 -1.91 -8.73 -5.17
CA LEU A 13 -2.22 -7.32 -4.96
C LEU A 13 -3.23 -6.90 -6.04
N PRO A 14 -4.55 -7.07 -5.81
CA PRO A 14 -5.61 -6.44 -6.58
C PRO A 14 -5.92 -5.03 -6.04
N ARG A 15 -6.31 -4.12 -6.95
CA ARG A 15 -6.78 -2.77 -6.58
C ARG A 15 -8.23 -2.77 -6.12
N SER A 16 -9.09 -3.59 -6.72
CA SER A 16 -10.48 -3.70 -6.30
C SER A 16 -10.62 -4.77 -5.21
N THR A 17 -11.42 -4.49 -4.19
CA THR A 17 -11.70 -5.40 -3.08
C THR A 17 -13.18 -5.37 -2.72
N PHE A 18 -13.68 -6.48 -2.18
CA PHE A 18 -14.98 -6.59 -1.54
C PHE A 18 -14.85 -7.36 -0.22
N VAL A 19 -15.94 -7.47 0.54
CA VAL A 19 -15.96 -8.24 1.79
C VAL A 19 -15.46 -9.67 1.53
N GLY A 20 -14.45 -10.09 2.28
CA GLY A 20 -13.81 -11.41 2.14
C GLY A 20 -12.56 -11.45 1.26
N SER A 21 -12.21 -10.37 0.53
CA SER A 21 -10.99 -10.33 -0.30
C SER A 21 -9.69 -10.56 0.50
N GLY A 22 -9.66 -10.18 1.78
CA GLY A 22 -8.49 -10.35 2.66
C GLY A 22 -8.09 -11.80 2.92
N GLN A 23 -8.96 -12.77 2.63
CA GLN A 23 -8.63 -14.19 2.71
C GLN A 23 -7.60 -14.62 1.64
N TRP A 24 -7.58 -13.92 0.50
CA TRP A 24 -6.83 -14.35 -0.69
C TRP A 24 -5.77 -13.35 -1.14
N SER A 25 -5.89 -12.09 -0.73
CA SER A 25 -5.09 -11.00 -1.27
C SER A 25 -4.76 -9.93 -0.24
N ALA A 26 -3.61 -9.30 -0.46
CA ALA A 26 -3.23 -8.04 0.16
C ALA A 26 -3.86 -6.88 -0.63
N HIS A 27 -3.70 -5.65 -0.15
CA HIS A 27 -4.22 -4.47 -0.83
C HIS A 27 -3.25 -3.29 -0.74
N TRP A 28 -3.25 -2.39 -1.72
CA TRP A 28 -2.62 -1.09 -1.58
C TRP A 28 -3.67 -0.01 -1.80
N LEU A 29 -3.52 1.12 -1.13
CA LEU A 29 -4.52 2.19 -1.08
C LEU A 29 -4.73 2.96 -2.39
N GLY A 30 -4.15 2.49 -3.49
CA GLY A 30 -4.35 3.08 -4.82
C GLY A 30 -3.43 4.27 -5.10
N ASP A 31 -3.88 5.06 -6.07
CA ASP A 31 -3.11 6.13 -6.70
C ASP A 31 -3.14 7.39 -5.81
N ASN A 32 -2.24 7.45 -4.82
CA ASN A 32 -2.07 8.61 -3.94
C ASN A 32 -1.13 9.66 -4.58
N ALA A 33 -1.18 10.89 -4.08
CA ALA A 33 -0.26 11.95 -4.52
C ALA A 33 0.88 12.17 -3.51
N ALA A 34 1.97 12.76 -3.98
CA ALA A 34 3.12 13.19 -3.20
C ALA A 34 2.79 14.45 -2.36
N LEU A 35 1.83 14.31 -1.43
CA LEU A 35 1.32 15.36 -0.54
C LEU A 35 1.34 14.90 0.91
N TRP A 36 1.59 15.84 1.83
CA TRP A 36 1.56 15.55 3.28
C TRP A 36 0.20 15.06 3.78
N SER A 37 -0.90 15.49 3.16
CA SER A 37 -2.25 15.02 3.46
C SER A 37 -2.41 13.53 3.15
N GLU A 38 -1.82 13.06 2.05
CA GLU A 38 -1.88 11.66 1.61
C GLU A 38 -1.12 10.74 2.56
N MET A 39 0.00 11.22 3.12
CA MET A 39 0.69 10.49 4.18
C MET A 39 -0.21 10.30 5.41
N LYS A 40 -1.04 11.28 5.78
CA LYS A 40 -2.02 11.13 6.87
C LYS A 40 -3.17 10.20 6.47
N LEU A 41 -3.72 10.35 5.26
CA LEU A 41 -4.80 9.49 4.75
C LEU A 41 -4.38 8.02 4.67
N SER A 42 -3.10 7.75 4.39
CA SER A 42 -2.58 6.39 4.40
C SER A 42 -2.82 5.68 5.73
N LEU A 43 -2.60 6.37 6.86
CA LEU A 43 -2.80 5.79 8.20
C LEU A 43 -4.26 5.45 8.47
N ILE A 44 -5.18 6.30 7.99
CA ILE A 44 -6.62 6.06 8.09
C ILE A 44 -6.98 4.82 7.27
N GLY A 45 -6.55 4.76 6.01
CA GLY A 45 -6.79 3.61 5.14
C GLY A 45 -6.22 2.31 5.70
N LEU A 46 -5.03 2.34 6.33
CA LEU A 46 -4.47 1.18 7.01
C LEU A 46 -5.41 0.63 8.09
N VAL A 47 -5.97 1.51 8.94
CA VAL A 47 -6.87 1.10 10.03
C VAL A 47 -8.22 0.61 9.48
N GLU A 48 -8.79 1.30 8.49
CA GLU A 48 -10.06 0.91 7.86
C GLU A 48 -9.96 -0.47 7.21
N PHE A 49 -8.89 -0.76 6.49
CA PHE A 49 -8.70 -2.07 5.86
C PHE A 49 -8.47 -3.19 6.87
N ASN A 50 -7.94 -2.89 8.06
CA ASN A 50 -7.94 -3.85 9.16
C ASN A 50 -9.37 -4.19 9.61
N TRP A 51 -10.29 -3.22 9.67
CA TRP A 51 -11.70 -3.48 9.96
C TRP A 51 -12.42 -4.22 8.82
N PHE A 52 -12.00 -4.00 7.57
CA PHE A 52 -12.51 -4.76 6.42
C PHE A 52 -11.94 -6.19 6.33
N GLY A 53 -11.07 -6.59 7.26
CA GLY A 53 -10.47 -7.92 7.31
C GLY A 53 -9.32 -8.13 6.34
N ILE A 54 -8.63 -7.05 5.93
CA ILE A 54 -7.48 -7.06 5.01
C ILE A 54 -6.26 -6.45 5.75
N PRO A 55 -5.54 -7.25 6.56
CA PRO A 55 -4.45 -6.71 7.39
C PRO A 55 -3.16 -6.43 6.61
N MET A 56 -2.94 -7.09 5.46
CA MET A 56 -1.78 -6.87 4.61
C MET A 56 -2.05 -5.70 3.65
N VAL A 57 -1.90 -4.48 4.17
CA VAL A 57 -2.22 -3.22 3.46
C VAL A 57 -1.11 -2.17 3.57
N GLY A 58 -1.03 -1.26 2.60
CA GLY A 58 -0.06 -0.16 2.56
C GLY A 58 -0.40 0.90 1.53
N ALA A 59 0.25 2.06 1.61
CA ALA A 59 0.20 3.10 0.57
C ALA A 59 1.51 3.15 -0.22
N ASP A 60 1.49 3.80 -1.38
CA ASP A 60 2.72 4.08 -2.14
C ASP A 60 3.53 5.15 -1.42
N ILE A 61 4.68 4.71 -0.89
CA ILE A 61 5.60 5.55 -0.12
C ILE A 61 6.21 6.59 -1.06
N CYS A 62 6.27 7.83 -0.57
CA CYS A 62 6.65 9.03 -1.33
C CYS A 62 5.60 9.52 -2.35
N GLY A 63 4.48 8.81 -2.52
CA GLY A 63 3.40 9.18 -3.43
C GLY A 63 3.58 8.63 -4.84
N PHE A 64 2.48 8.17 -5.43
CA PHE A 64 2.43 7.66 -6.81
C PHE A 64 2.39 8.79 -7.84
N ASP A 65 1.52 9.78 -7.63
CA ASP A 65 1.40 10.97 -8.48
C ASP A 65 2.18 12.15 -7.90
N GLN A 66 2.61 13.09 -8.76
CA GLN A 66 3.44 14.25 -8.43
C GLN A 66 4.87 13.91 -7.98
N ILE A 67 5.77 14.90 -8.09
CA ILE A 67 7.18 14.74 -7.71
C ILE A 67 7.33 15.03 -6.20
N PRO A 68 7.78 14.06 -5.38
CA PRO A 68 7.98 14.30 -3.96
C PRO A 68 9.15 15.23 -3.69
N THR A 69 9.03 16.05 -2.65
CA THR A 69 10.20 16.72 -2.07
C THR A 69 11.05 15.71 -1.29
N GLN A 70 12.36 15.95 -1.22
CA GLN A 70 13.28 15.08 -0.47
C GLN A 70 12.85 14.91 0.99
N GLU A 71 12.47 15.99 1.66
CA GLU A 71 12.03 15.96 3.05
C GLU A 71 10.81 15.05 3.22
N MET A 72 9.80 15.23 2.37
CA MET A 72 8.58 14.45 2.44
C MET A 72 8.85 12.96 2.19
N CYS A 73 9.67 12.63 1.19
CA CYS A 73 9.99 11.23 0.92
C CYS A 73 10.77 10.59 2.08
N ILE A 74 11.70 11.32 2.73
CA ILE A 74 12.38 10.83 3.94
C ILE A 74 11.37 10.56 5.07
N ARG A 75 10.42 11.47 5.32
CA ARG A 75 9.38 11.27 6.34
C ARG A 75 8.45 10.11 6.00
N TRP A 76 8.07 9.98 4.73
CA TRP A 76 7.21 8.89 4.33
C TRP A 76 7.93 7.54 4.38
N GLN A 77 9.23 7.47 4.09
CA GLN A 77 10.01 6.25 4.32
C GLN A 77 10.05 5.85 5.80
N GLN A 78 10.18 6.83 6.71
CA GLN A 78 10.15 6.56 8.16
C GLN A 78 8.82 5.95 8.60
N VAL A 79 7.69 6.46 8.11
CA VAL A 79 6.36 5.93 8.44
C VAL A 79 6.06 4.64 7.69
N GLY A 80 6.34 4.62 6.39
CA GLY A 80 6.05 3.53 5.46
C GLY A 80 6.86 2.27 5.70
N ALA A 81 8.02 2.37 6.36
CA ALA A 81 8.76 1.21 6.86
C ALA A 81 7.96 0.36 7.86
N PHE A 82 6.91 0.93 8.47
CA PHE A 82 6.03 0.23 9.41
C PHE A 82 4.69 -0.21 8.79
N TYR A 83 4.48 -0.01 7.48
CA TYR A 83 3.31 -0.56 6.82
C TYR A 83 3.44 -2.09 6.71
N PRO A 84 2.36 -2.86 6.94
CA PRO A 84 2.35 -4.29 6.64
C PRO A 84 2.79 -4.58 5.20
N LEU A 85 2.33 -3.76 4.26
CA LEU A 85 2.81 -3.73 2.88
C LEU A 85 3.66 -2.46 2.64
N ALA A 86 4.95 -2.54 2.92
CA ALA A 86 5.89 -1.45 2.60
C ALA A 86 6.29 -1.49 1.12
N ARG A 87 5.82 -0.52 0.33
CA ARG A 87 6.11 -0.41 -1.10
C ARG A 87 6.43 1.04 -1.48
N ASN A 88 7.51 1.24 -2.24
CA ASN A 88 7.82 2.51 -2.88
C ASN A 88 7.56 2.38 -4.38
N VAL A 89 6.60 3.14 -4.88
CA VAL A 89 6.29 3.26 -6.32
C VAL A 89 6.24 4.74 -6.65
N CYS A 90 7.26 5.24 -7.32
CA CYS A 90 7.28 6.57 -7.91
C CYS A 90 7.62 6.42 -9.41
N PRO A 91 6.74 6.86 -10.33
CA PRO A 91 6.99 6.79 -11.77
C PRO A 91 8.01 7.83 -12.27
N PHE A 92 8.46 8.77 -11.42
CA PHE A 92 9.24 9.95 -11.83
C PHE A 92 10.62 10.08 -11.16
N ILE A 93 11.21 8.97 -10.71
CA ILE A 93 12.64 8.91 -10.32
C ILE A 93 13.49 8.59 -11.56
#